data_AF-A0A3B3R874-F1
#
_entry.id   AF-A0A3B3R874-F1
#
_cell.length_a   1.000
_cell.length_b   1.000
_cell.length_c   1.000
_cell.angle_alpha   90.00
_cell.angle_beta   90.00
_cell.angle_gamma   90.00
#
_symmetry.space_group_name_H-M   'P 1'
#
loop_
_entity.id
_entity.type
_entity.pdbx_description
1 polymer ?
#
loop_
_entity_poly.entity_id
_entity_poly.type
_entity_poly.pdbx_seq_one_letter_code
_entity_poly.pdbx_strand_id
1 'polypeptide(L)'
;MSDTGSENLEEPIYLGEYHGDRNDVGERHGVGKAVLPNGDTYHGVYENGKRSGTGTYLFKNGACYIGEYHMNKKHGQGILYYPDGSKYEGGWVNDQRQGHGVYTYNNGDTYDGEWLQNQRYGHGVYTYHETGSRYVGTWMFGKIESPAGEFVHLNHKYQGNFNNNNPSGPGRYVFDIACEQHGEFGQIDQERVHDEEEDPVTAVHLKCLVKRSPSQVNITSMLLQLL
;
A
#
# COMPACT_ATOMS: atom_id res chain seq x y z
N MET A 1 53.82 -7.83 36.33
CA MET A 1 52.58 -8.45 35.82
C MET A 1 51.42 -7.69 36.42
N SER A 2 50.81 -6.81 35.65
CA SER A 2 49.62 -6.07 36.07
C SER A 2 48.48 -6.54 35.18
N ASP A 3 47.79 -7.54 35.69
CA ASP A 3 46.49 -7.99 35.22
C ASP A 3 45.48 -6.87 35.54
N THR A 4 44.98 -6.22 34.49
CA THR A 4 43.85 -5.31 34.60
C THR A 4 42.80 -5.85 33.65
N GLY A 5 42.15 -6.92 34.09
CA GLY A 5 40.88 -7.37 33.55
C GLY A 5 39.87 -6.25 33.71
N SER A 6 39.70 -5.46 32.66
CA SER A 6 38.60 -4.51 32.52
C SER A 6 37.32 -5.34 32.49
N GLU A 7 36.68 -5.51 33.65
CA GLU A 7 35.31 -6.00 33.72
C GLU A 7 34.44 -5.01 32.93
N ASN A 8 34.04 -5.42 31.74
CA ASN A 8 33.01 -4.77 30.94
C ASN A 8 31.70 -4.87 31.73
N LEU A 9 31.49 -3.96 32.68
CA LEU A 9 30.21 -3.75 33.34
C LEU A 9 29.28 -3.17 32.27
N GLU A 10 28.53 -4.04 31.60
CA GLU A 10 27.44 -3.63 30.73
C GLU A 10 26.42 -2.86 31.60
N GLU A 11 26.39 -1.54 31.46
CA GLU A 11 25.40 -0.72 32.14
C GLU A 11 23.99 -1.24 31.80
N PRO A 12 23.10 -1.40 32.79
CA PRO A 12 21.77 -1.92 32.54
C PRO A 12 21.04 -1.02 31.55
N ILE A 13 20.63 -1.59 30.42
CA ILE A 13 19.94 -0.86 29.35
C ILE A 13 18.66 -0.25 29.92
N TYR A 14 18.57 1.08 29.94
CA TYR A 14 17.37 1.79 30.36
C TYR A 14 16.24 1.57 29.34
N LEU A 15 15.24 0.78 29.70
CA LEU A 15 14.10 0.44 28.83
C LEU A 15 12.91 1.41 28.95
N GLY A 16 13.04 2.48 29.76
CA GLY A 16 11.96 3.41 30.07
C GLY A 16 11.10 2.98 31.27
N GLU A 17 10.10 3.80 31.59
CA GLU A 17 9.16 3.56 32.69
C GLU A 17 8.20 2.43 32.35
N TYR A 18 7.84 1.61 33.33
CA TYR A 18 6.91 0.49 33.15
C TYR A 18 6.07 0.25 34.39
N HIS A 19 4.75 0.17 34.19
CA HIS A 19 3.76 -0.20 35.18
C HIS A 19 3.01 -1.44 34.70
N GLY A 20 3.23 -2.57 35.37
CA GLY A 20 2.63 -3.86 35.03
C GLY A 20 3.34 -5.00 35.75
N ASP A 21 2.92 -6.23 35.46
CA ASP A 21 3.48 -7.42 36.07
C ASP A 21 4.91 -7.69 35.59
N ARG A 22 5.66 -8.46 36.38
CA ARG A 22 7.02 -8.90 36.05
C ARG A 22 7.17 -10.39 36.30
N ASN A 23 8.03 -11.04 35.53
CA ASN A 23 8.39 -12.44 35.77
C ASN A 23 9.43 -12.56 36.91
N ASP A 24 9.81 -13.80 37.26
CA ASP A 24 10.70 -14.10 38.39
C ASP A 24 12.10 -13.47 38.28
N VAL A 25 12.55 -13.20 37.05
CA VAL A 25 13.84 -12.53 36.78
C VAL A 25 13.71 -11.00 36.64
N GLY A 26 12.51 -10.46 36.90
CA GLY A 26 12.25 -9.03 36.93
C GLY A 26 12.00 -8.39 35.56
N GLU A 27 11.84 -9.16 34.48
CA GLU A 27 11.49 -8.64 33.16
C GLU A 27 9.99 -8.30 33.08
N ARG A 28 9.63 -7.40 32.15
CA ARG A 28 8.22 -7.05 31.86
C ARG A 28 7.45 -8.29 31.44
N HIS A 29 6.29 -8.52 32.03
CA HIS A 29 5.46 -9.69 31.74
C HIS A 29 3.97 -9.38 31.96
N GLY A 30 3.07 -10.09 31.28
CA GLY A 30 1.64 -9.83 31.39
C GLY A 30 1.23 -8.47 30.82
N VAL A 31 0.10 -7.93 31.28
CA VAL A 31 -0.41 -6.64 30.80
C VAL A 31 0.31 -5.50 31.50
N GLY A 32 0.77 -4.51 30.75
CA GLY A 32 1.36 -3.32 31.34
C GLY A 32 1.42 -2.12 30.40
N LYS A 33 1.74 -0.97 30.99
CA LYS A 33 1.94 0.30 30.31
C LYS A 33 3.39 0.73 30.42
N ALA A 34 4.02 1.05 29.30
CA ALA A 34 5.39 1.53 29.21
C ALA A 34 5.46 2.92 28.58
N VAL A 35 6.34 3.77 29.12
CA VAL A 35 6.88 4.95 28.44
C VAL A 35 8.29 4.60 28.01
N LEU A 36 8.52 4.52 26.70
CA LEU A 36 9.79 4.07 26.12
C LEU A 36 10.83 5.21 26.13
N PRO A 37 12.14 4.90 26.03
CA PRO A 37 13.19 5.92 26.08
C PRO A 37 13.07 6.99 24.98
N ASN A 38 12.46 6.64 23.85
CA ASN A 38 12.19 7.57 22.75
C ASN A 38 10.94 8.46 22.95
N GLY A 39 10.21 8.28 24.05
CA GLY A 39 8.97 8.98 24.37
C GLY A 39 7.71 8.36 23.79
N ASP A 40 7.81 7.24 23.06
CA ASP A 40 6.64 6.47 22.64
C ASP A 40 5.99 5.79 23.85
N THR A 41 4.71 5.46 23.73
CA THR A 41 4.02 4.70 24.78
C THR A 41 3.45 3.40 24.23
N TYR A 42 3.53 2.36 25.05
CA TYR A 42 2.92 1.07 24.73
C TYR A 42 2.02 0.64 25.89
N HIS A 43 0.85 0.13 25.55
CA HIS A 43 -0.07 -0.51 26.49
C HIS A 43 -0.51 -1.83 25.91
N GLY A 44 -0.14 -2.94 26.54
CA GLY A 44 -0.45 -4.27 26.02
C GLY A 44 0.30 -5.36 26.75
N VAL A 45 0.34 -6.53 26.12
CA VAL A 45 0.92 -7.73 26.69
C VAL A 45 2.44 -7.77 26.45
N TYR A 46 3.16 -8.14 27.51
CA TYR A 46 4.58 -8.44 27.50
C TYR A 46 4.81 -9.91 27.83
N GLU A 47 5.83 -10.49 27.21
CA GLU A 47 6.31 -11.83 27.47
C GLU A 47 7.85 -11.78 27.43
N ASN A 48 8.49 -12.16 28.53
CA ASN A 48 9.95 -12.19 28.69
C ASN A 48 10.62 -10.88 28.24
N GLY A 49 10.11 -9.76 28.74
CA GLY A 49 10.61 -8.42 28.44
C GLY A 49 10.22 -7.85 27.07
N LYS A 50 9.55 -8.63 26.21
CA LYS A 50 9.19 -8.23 24.84
C LYS A 50 7.69 -8.05 24.69
N ARG A 51 7.27 -7.12 23.84
CA ARG A 51 5.85 -6.99 23.45
C ARG A 51 5.44 -8.25 22.69
N SER A 52 4.35 -8.88 23.14
CA SER A 52 3.84 -10.16 22.63
C SER A 52 2.33 -10.17 22.81
N GLY A 53 1.54 -10.67 21.87
CA GLY A 53 0.07 -10.59 21.91
C GLY A 53 -0.47 -9.20 21.59
N THR A 54 -1.69 -8.89 22.04
CA THR A 54 -2.37 -7.64 21.67
C THR A 54 -1.81 -6.43 22.41
N GLY A 55 -1.71 -5.29 21.74
CA GLY A 55 -1.41 -4.02 22.37
C GLY A 55 -1.65 -2.80 21.49
N THR A 56 -1.57 -1.64 22.12
CA THR A 56 -1.63 -0.32 21.51
C THR A 56 -0.27 0.35 21.66
N TYR A 57 0.30 0.79 20.56
CA TYR A 57 1.54 1.55 20.51
C TYR A 57 1.26 2.94 19.95
N LEU A 58 1.49 3.96 20.77
CA LEU A 58 1.36 5.36 20.40
C LEU A 58 2.75 5.93 20.17
N PHE A 59 2.99 6.33 18.92
CA PHE A 59 4.24 6.95 18.51
C PHE A 59 4.23 8.43 18.86
N LYS A 60 5.37 8.97 19.28
CA LYS A 60 5.54 10.40 19.57
C LYS A 60 5.21 11.30 18.36
N ASN A 61 5.34 10.77 17.15
CA ASN A 61 5.00 11.48 15.91
C ASN A 61 3.49 11.54 15.61
N GLY A 62 2.63 10.98 16.47
CA GLY A 62 1.17 10.95 16.32
C GLY A 62 0.63 9.70 15.64
N ALA A 63 1.46 8.80 15.12
CA ALA A 63 1.00 7.52 14.61
C ALA A 63 0.49 6.63 15.76
N CYS A 64 -0.41 5.71 15.46
CA CYS A 64 -0.93 4.75 16.44
C CYS A 64 -1.11 3.38 15.80
N TYR A 65 -0.49 2.35 16.39
CA TYR A 65 -0.73 0.96 16.03
C TYR A 65 -1.59 0.28 17.10
N ILE A 66 -2.61 -0.45 16.67
CA ILE A 66 -3.46 -1.30 17.51
C ILE A 66 -3.49 -2.68 16.86
N GLY A 67 -2.94 -3.68 17.52
CA GLY A 67 -2.89 -5.01 16.93
C GLY A 67 -2.00 -5.97 17.71
N GLU A 68 -1.66 -7.06 17.05
CA GLU A 68 -0.84 -8.12 17.64
C GLU A 68 0.66 -7.83 17.49
N TYR A 69 1.41 -8.31 18.47
CA TYR A 69 2.86 -8.27 18.53
C TYR A 69 3.41 -9.68 18.70
N HIS A 70 4.56 -9.92 18.12
CA HIS A 70 5.37 -11.09 18.40
C HIS A 70 6.83 -10.67 18.50
N MET A 71 7.46 -10.93 19.64
CA MET A 71 8.88 -10.62 19.89
C MET A 71 9.24 -9.17 19.54
N ASN A 72 8.49 -8.20 20.08
CA ASN A 72 8.63 -6.75 19.84
C ASN A 72 8.23 -6.24 18.44
N LYS A 73 7.81 -7.10 17.52
CA LYS A 73 7.42 -6.72 16.15
C LYS A 73 5.93 -6.82 15.96
N LYS A 74 5.32 -5.93 15.16
CA LYS A 74 3.94 -6.06 14.72
C LYS A 74 3.79 -7.38 13.95
N HIS A 75 2.76 -8.13 14.28
CA HIS A 75 2.49 -9.46 13.73
C HIS A 75 0.97 -9.67 13.68
N GLY A 76 0.47 -10.70 13.01
CA GLY A 76 -0.95 -11.04 13.03
C GLY A 76 -1.82 -9.95 12.40
N GLN A 77 -2.97 -9.64 12.99
CA GLN A 77 -3.85 -8.56 12.55
C GLN A 77 -3.57 -7.26 13.30
N GLY A 78 -3.72 -6.15 12.60
CA GLY A 78 -3.63 -4.84 13.24
C GLY A 78 -3.96 -3.66 12.35
N ILE A 79 -4.25 -2.54 13.00
CA ILE A 79 -4.57 -1.26 12.39
C ILE A 79 -3.43 -0.28 12.72
N LEU A 80 -2.89 0.38 11.70
CA LEU A 80 -1.95 1.49 11.84
C LEU A 80 -2.59 2.77 11.32
N TYR A 81 -2.78 3.73 12.21
CA TYR A 81 -3.14 5.10 11.90
C TYR A 81 -1.87 5.92 11.69
N TYR A 82 -1.79 6.63 10.57
CA TYR A 82 -0.67 7.48 10.21
C TYR A 82 -0.96 8.96 10.55
N PRO A 83 0.08 9.78 10.80
CA PRO A 83 -0.10 11.19 11.14
C PRO A 83 -0.73 12.03 10.02
N ASP A 84 -0.63 11.59 8.77
CA ASP A 84 -1.22 12.24 7.60
C ASP A 84 -2.72 11.96 7.42
N GLY A 85 -3.32 11.17 8.32
CA GLY A 85 -4.71 10.75 8.27
C GLY A 85 -4.96 9.46 7.48
N SER A 86 -3.95 8.91 6.82
CA SER A 86 -4.06 7.59 6.18
C SER A 86 -4.13 6.47 7.23
N LYS A 87 -4.65 5.31 6.84
CA LYS A 87 -4.71 4.13 7.70
C LYS A 87 -4.46 2.84 6.92
N TYR A 88 -3.87 1.87 7.60
CA TYR A 88 -3.80 0.48 7.12
C TYR A 88 -4.47 -0.44 8.13
N GLU A 89 -5.30 -1.35 7.65
CA GLU A 89 -5.96 -2.40 8.43
C GLU A 89 -5.75 -3.74 7.72
N GLY A 90 -5.06 -4.67 8.37
CA GLY A 90 -4.83 -6.00 7.77
C GLY A 90 -3.68 -6.76 8.40
N GLY A 91 -3.12 -7.68 7.61
CA GLY A 91 -2.07 -8.59 8.07
C GLY A 91 -0.69 -7.93 8.22
N TRP A 92 0.05 -8.42 9.23
CA TRP A 92 1.41 -8.01 9.58
C TRP A 92 2.30 -9.22 9.81
N VAL A 93 3.54 -9.15 9.31
CA VAL A 93 4.59 -10.12 9.60
C VAL A 93 5.89 -9.35 9.81
N ASN A 94 6.47 -9.45 11.01
CA ASN A 94 7.77 -8.86 11.35
C ASN A 94 7.86 -7.36 11.02
N ASP A 95 6.89 -6.58 11.49
CA ASP A 95 6.74 -5.12 11.22
C ASP A 95 6.38 -4.73 9.79
N GLN A 96 6.18 -5.69 8.89
CA GLN A 96 5.81 -5.45 7.50
C GLN A 96 4.36 -5.81 7.24
N ARG A 97 3.66 -5.01 6.44
CA ARG A 97 2.32 -5.38 5.91
C ARG A 97 2.47 -6.61 5.02
N GLN A 98 1.66 -7.62 5.26
CA GLN A 98 1.72 -8.89 4.54
C GLN A 98 0.38 -9.63 4.58
N GLY A 99 0.01 -10.28 3.47
CA GLY A 99 -1.30 -10.90 3.27
C GLY A 99 -2.35 -9.85 2.89
N HIS A 100 -3.62 -10.16 3.13
CA HIS A 100 -4.70 -9.25 2.81
C HIS A 100 -4.76 -8.02 3.75
N GLY A 101 -5.05 -6.84 3.19
CA GLY A 101 -5.25 -5.62 3.96
C GLY A 101 -5.81 -4.46 3.15
N VAL A 102 -6.48 -3.54 3.86
CA VAL A 102 -7.07 -2.33 3.33
C VAL A 102 -6.21 -1.13 3.72
N TYR A 103 -5.80 -0.34 2.75
CA TYR A 103 -5.14 0.94 2.96
C TYR A 103 -6.06 2.06 2.50
N THR A 104 -6.41 2.97 3.41
CA THR A 104 -7.12 4.21 3.10
C THR A 104 -6.11 5.35 3.08
N TYR A 105 -5.97 6.00 1.94
CA TYR A 105 -5.09 7.14 1.74
C TYR A 105 -5.72 8.42 2.32
N ASN A 106 -4.89 9.44 2.56
CA ASN A 106 -5.35 10.71 3.12
C ASN A 106 -6.30 11.47 2.18
N ASN A 107 -6.22 11.25 0.86
CA ASN A 107 -7.13 11.78 -0.14
C ASN A 107 -8.48 11.00 -0.21
N GLY A 108 -8.64 9.97 0.62
CA GLY A 108 -9.81 9.11 0.67
C GLY A 108 -9.73 7.88 -0.24
N ASP A 109 -8.76 7.80 -1.15
CA ASP A 109 -8.60 6.61 -2.01
C ASP A 109 -8.42 5.36 -1.15
N THR A 110 -8.78 4.21 -1.69
CA THR A 110 -8.62 2.94 -0.98
C THR A 110 -7.96 1.89 -1.85
N TYR A 111 -7.02 1.14 -1.28
CA TYR A 111 -6.58 -0.13 -1.82
C TYR A 111 -7.04 -1.25 -0.91
N ASP A 112 -7.79 -2.21 -1.45
CA ASP A 112 -8.22 -3.43 -0.77
C ASP A 112 -7.63 -4.63 -1.52
N GLY A 113 -6.67 -5.35 -0.92
CA GLY A 113 -6.04 -6.47 -1.60
C GLY A 113 -4.82 -7.03 -0.90
N GLU A 114 -4.04 -7.79 -1.64
CA GLU A 114 -2.86 -8.49 -1.12
C GLU A 114 -1.66 -7.55 -0.96
N TRP A 115 -0.86 -7.85 0.07
CA TRP A 115 0.37 -7.14 0.43
C TRP A 115 1.52 -8.12 0.61
N LEU A 116 2.70 -7.71 0.17
CA LEU A 116 3.94 -8.44 0.39
C LEU A 116 5.04 -7.43 0.73
N GLN A 117 5.64 -7.57 1.91
CA GLN A 117 6.77 -6.73 2.36
C GLN A 117 6.50 -5.23 2.22
N ASN A 118 5.36 -4.76 2.75
CA ASN A 118 4.89 -3.37 2.66
C ASN A 118 4.44 -2.88 1.28
N GLN A 119 4.47 -3.71 0.24
CA GLN A 119 4.07 -3.32 -1.12
C GLN A 119 2.76 -4.01 -1.52
N ARG A 120 1.96 -3.33 -2.33
CA ARG A 120 0.79 -3.94 -2.98
C ARG A 120 1.27 -5.08 -3.89
N TYR A 121 0.65 -6.23 -3.77
CA TYR A 121 1.01 -7.45 -4.47
C TYR A 121 -0.26 -8.23 -4.83
N GLY A 122 -0.18 -9.25 -5.67
CA GLY A 122 -1.29 -10.17 -5.92
C GLY A 122 -2.55 -9.47 -6.43
N HIS A 123 -3.73 -9.95 -6.03
CA HIS A 123 -5.01 -9.36 -6.42
C HIS A 123 -5.46 -8.25 -5.47
N GLY A 124 -6.25 -7.32 -6.00
CA GLY A 124 -6.80 -6.21 -5.23
C GLY A 124 -7.77 -5.33 -6.01
N VAL A 125 -8.23 -4.28 -5.34
CA VAL A 125 -9.11 -3.24 -5.85
C VAL A 125 -8.59 -1.89 -5.38
N TYR A 126 -8.29 -0.99 -6.31
CA TYR A 126 -8.00 0.40 -6.01
C TYR A 126 -9.24 1.24 -6.33
N THR A 127 -9.75 2.02 -5.38
CA THR A 127 -10.90 2.91 -5.57
C THR A 127 -10.44 4.36 -5.42
N TYR A 128 -10.72 5.17 -6.42
CA TYR A 128 -10.48 6.61 -6.44
C TYR A 128 -11.66 7.30 -5.78
N HIS A 129 -11.44 7.96 -4.64
CA HIS A 129 -12.52 8.53 -3.84
C HIS A 129 -13.25 9.65 -4.56
N GLU A 130 -12.52 10.53 -5.22
CA GLU A 130 -13.09 11.71 -5.90
C GLU A 130 -14.02 11.35 -7.06
N THR A 131 -13.65 10.34 -7.86
CA THR A 131 -14.39 9.97 -9.07
C THR A 131 -15.29 8.74 -8.88
N GLY A 132 -15.10 7.98 -7.81
CA GLY A 132 -15.70 6.65 -7.64
C GLY A 132 -15.16 5.60 -8.63
N SER A 133 -14.15 5.93 -9.44
CA SER A 133 -13.52 4.99 -10.36
C SER A 133 -12.84 3.88 -9.58
N ARG A 134 -12.73 2.70 -10.18
CA ARG A 134 -11.97 1.60 -9.57
C ARG A 134 -11.17 0.81 -10.58
N TYR A 135 -9.99 0.40 -10.16
CA TYR A 135 -9.18 -0.59 -10.84
C TYR A 135 -9.26 -1.92 -10.09
N VAL A 136 -9.48 -3.02 -10.81
CA VAL A 136 -9.51 -4.39 -10.32
C VAL A 136 -8.53 -5.20 -11.14
N GLY A 137 -7.58 -5.89 -10.50
CA GLY A 137 -6.62 -6.71 -11.25
C GLY A 137 -5.50 -7.28 -10.41
N THR A 138 -4.27 -7.18 -10.89
CA THR A 138 -3.08 -7.70 -10.19
C THR A 138 -1.99 -6.64 -10.06
N TRP A 139 -1.30 -6.68 -8.93
CA TRP A 139 -0.19 -5.80 -8.57
C TRP A 139 1.08 -6.61 -8.38
N MET A 140 2.19 -6.04 -8.82
CA MET A 140 3.53 -6.55 -8.57
C MET A 140 4.38 -5.38 -8.07
N PHE A 141 4.83 -5.48 -6.81
CA PHE A 141 5.71 -4.50 -6.19
C PHE A 141 5.18 -3.05 -6.29
N GLY A 142 3.90 -2.87 -5.97
CA GLY A 142 3.25 -1.57 -5.97
C GLY A 142 2.76 -1.07 -7.34
N LYS A 143 3.12 -1.75 -8.43
CA LYS A 143 2.70 -1.42 -9.80
C LYS A 143 1.59 -2.35 -10.27
N ILE A 144 0.69 -1.82 -11.08
CA ILE A 144 -0.32 -2.63 -11.76
C ILE A 144 0.40 -3.41 -12.87
N GLU A 145 0.33 -4.74 -12.76
CA GLU A 145 0.87 -5.71 -13.70
C GLU A 145 -0.20 -6.79 -13.86
N SER A 146 -1.04 -6.68 -14.89
CA SER A 146 -2.21 -7.55 -15.02
C SER A 146 -2.48 -7.98 -16.44
N PRO A 147 -2.56 -9.29 -16.74
CA PRO A 147 -2.97 -9.77 -18.06
C PRO A 147 -4.48 -9.64 -18.30
N ALA A 148 -5.28 -9.30 -17.28
CA ALA A 148 -6.73 -9.19 -17.38
C ALA A 148 -7.27 -8.23 -16.32
N GLY A 149 -6.79 -6.98 -16.35
CA GLY A 149 -7.28 -5.94 -15.46
C GLY A 149 -8.59 -5.32 -15.95
N GLU A 150 -9.36 -4.78 -15.01
CA GLU A 150 -10.58 -4.01 -15.28
C GLU A 150 -10.44 -2.62 -14.65
N PHE A 151 -10.66 -1.57 -15.44
CA PHE A 151 -10.80 -0.20 -14.94
C PHE A 151 -12.22 0.27 -15.19
N VAL A 152 -12.97 0.60 -14.14
CA VAL A 152 -14.36 1.03 -14.22
C VAL A 152 -14.42 2.52 -13.90
N HIS A 153 -15.04 3.29 -14.79
CA HIS A 153 -15.31 4.71 -14.60
C HIS A 153 -16.73 5.03 -15.06
N LEU A 154 -17.56 5.50 -14.13
CA LEU A 154 -18.97 5.84 -14.38
C LEU A 154 -19.71 4.70 -15.10
N ASN A 155 -20.06 4.91 -16.37
CA ASN A 155 -20.88 4.03 -17.18
C ASN A 155 -20.08 3.21 -18.21
N HIS A 156 -18.76 3.21 -18.11
CA HIS A 156 -17.91 2.41 -18.98
C HIS A 156 -16.78 1.74 -18.21
N LYS A 157 -16.21 0.70 -18.83
CA LYS A 157 -15.04 0.03 -18.30
C LYS A 157 -14.06 -0.37 -19.38
N TYR A 158 -12.78 -0.28 -19.06
CA TYR A 158 -11.72 -0.92 -19.83
C TYR A 158 -11.45 -2.32 -19.29
N GLN A 159 -11.22 -3.28 -20.19
CA GLN A 159 -10.76 -4.63 -19.87
C GLN A 159 -9.60 -4.99 -20.79
N GLY A 160 -8.46 -5.36 -20.24
CA GLY A 160 -7.28 -5.70 -21.03
C GLY A 160 -6.02 -5.87 -20.18
N ASN A 161 -4.86 -5.93 -20.84
CA ASN A 161 -3.61 -6.04 -20.10
C ASN A 161 -3.16 -4.67 -19.58
N PHE A 162 -2.46 -4.69 -18.46
CA PHE A 162 -1.79 -3.56 -17.84
C PHE A 162 -0.34 -3.93 -17.58
N ASN A 163 0.57 -3.04 -17.95
CA ASN A 163 2.00 -3.14 -17.69
C ASN A 163 2.46 -1.80 -17.11
N ASN A 164 3.15 -1.82 -15.97
CA ASN A 164 3.68 -0.64 -15.30
C ASN A 164 2.64 0.49 -15.17
N ASN A 165 1.44 0.16 -14.66
CA ASN A 165 0.29 1.06 -14.49
C ASN A 165 -0.45 1.49 -15.77
N ASN A 166 -0.02 1.07 -16.95
CA ASN A 166 -0.61 1.51 -18.22
C ASN A 166 -1.31 0.37 -18.97
N PRO A 167 -2.46 0.62 -19.61
CA PRO A 167 -3.04 -0.30 -20.58
C PRO A 167 -2.04 -0.71 -21.67
N SER A 168 -1.97 -2.00 -21.99
CA SER A 168 -0.99 -2.55 -22.91
C SER A 168 -1.52 -3.74 -23.72
N GLY A 169 -1.11 -3.85 -24.98
CA GLY A 169 -1.57 -4.89 -25.90
C GLY A 169 -3.10 -4.87 -26.10
N PRO A 170 -3.72 -6.03 -26.35
CA PRO A 170 -5.15 -6.09 -26.67
C PRO A 170 -6.02 -5.73 -25.47
N GLY A 171 -7.08 -4.96 -25.72
CA GLY A 171 -8.11 -4.65 -24.73
C GLY A 171 -9.42 -4.21 -25.37
N ARG A 172 -10.41 -3.92 -24.53
CA ARG A 172 -11.70 -3.35 -24.96
C ARG A 172 -12.26 -2.36 -23.95
N TYR A 173 -12.93 -1.33 -24.45
CA TYR A 173 -13.89 -0.56 -23.67
C TYR A 173 -15.29 -1.15 -23.84
N VAL A 174 -16.02 -1.29 -22.73
CA VAL A 174 -17.41 -1.74 -22.69
C VAL A 174 -18.24 -0.60 -22.11
N PHE A 175 -19.27 -0.17 -22.83
CA PHE A 175 -20.19 0.90 -22.43
C PHE A 175 -21.54 0.31 -21.98
N ASP A 176 -22.24 1.01 -21.10
CA ASP A 176 -23.59 0.67 -20.61
C ASP A 176 -24.64 0.42 -21.70
N ILE A 177 -24.48 1.05 -22.87
CA ILE A 177 -25.32 0.83 -24.07
C ILE A 177 -25.00 -0.45 -24.85
N ALA A 178 -24.28 -1.40 -24.25
CA ALA A 178 -23.80 -2.64 -24.88
C ALA A 178 -22.92 -2.43 -26.13
N CYS A 179 -22.33 -1.24 -26.26
CA CYS A 179 -21.31 -0.96 -27.27
C CYS A 179 -19.94 -1.39 -26.73
N GLU A 180 -19.12 -1.96 -27.61
CA GLU A 180 -17.73 -2.30 -27.30
C GLU A 180 -16.78 -1.70 -28.31
N GLN A 181 -15.67 -1.15 -27.83
CA GLN A 181 -14.55 -0.71 -28.66
C GLN A 181 -13.34 -1.61 -28.38
N HIS A 182 -12.85 -2.31 -29.41
CA HIS A 182 -11.69 -3.20 -29.30
C HIS A 182 -10.47 -2.52 -29.93
N GLY A 183 -9.29 -2.74 -29.34
CA GLY A 183 -8.05 -2.16 -29.86
C GLY A 183 -6.79 -2.75 -29.25
N GLU A 184 -5.67 -2.32 -29.81
CA GLU A 184 -4.34 -2.49 -29.21
C GLU A 184 -3.98 -1.20 -28.48
N PHE A 185 -3.53 -1.32 -27.24
CA PHE A 185 -3.19 -0.22 -26.35
C PHE A 185 -1.70 -0.26 -26.03
N GLY A 186 -1.08 0.90 -25.89
CA GLY A 186 0.33 0.99 -25.58
C GLY A 186 0.73 2.43 -25.37
N GLN A 187 1.84 2.63 -24.67
CA GLN A 187 2.42 3.94 -24.48
C GLN A 187 3.00 4.41 -25.82
N ILE A 188 2.58 5.59 -26.27
CA ILE A 188 3.23 6.26 -27.39
C ILE A 188 4.26 7.20 -26.78
N ASP A 189 5.54 7.00 -27.10
CA ASP A 189 6.57 7.99 -26.80
C ASP A 189 6.19 9.27 -27.53
N GLN A 190 5.83 10.33 -26.80
CA GLN A 190 5.86 11.65 -27.39
C GLN A 190 7.33 11.97 -27.67
N GLU A 191 7.68 12.14 -28.95
CA GLU A 191 8.93 12.80 -29.31
C GLU A 191 8.97 14.14 -28.57
N ARG A 192 9.97 14.32 -27.69
CA ARG A 192 10.20 15.60 -27.02
C ARG A 192 10.42 16.66 -28.09
N VAL A 193 9.42 17.49 -28.34
CA VAL A 193 9.67 18.78 -28.99
C VAL A 193 10.31 19.63 -27.91
N HIS A 194 11.61 19.90 -28.05
CA HIS A 194 12.30 20.92 -27.27
C HIS A 194 11.74 22.28 -27.69
N ASP A 195 10.66 22.73 -27.06
CA ASP A 195 10.37 24.15 -26.94
C ASP A 195 10.76 24.57 -25.53
N GLU A 196 11.83 25.37 -25.46
CA GLU A 196 12.26 26.04 -24.24
C GLU A 196 11.14 27.00 -23.82
N GLU A 197 10.29 26.61 -22.86
CA GLU A 197 9.64 27.46 -21.83
C GLU A 197 8.39 26.88 -21.14
N GLU A 198 8.03 25.60 -21.28
CA GLU A 198 6.99 24.99 -20.41
C GLU A 198 7.36 23.61 -19.87
N ASP A 199 6.99 23.35 -18.61
CA ASP A 199 7.15 22.05 -17.95
C ASP A 199 6.45 20.94 -18.75
N PRO A 200 7.11 19.80 -19.05
CA PRO A 200 6.52 18.77 -19.90
C PRO A 200 5.37 18.05 -19.18
N VAL A 201 4.13 18.38 -19.57
CA VAL A 201 2.94 17.61 -19.21
C VAL A 201 2.94 16.32 -20.03
N THR A 202 3.22 15.19 -19.39
CA THR A 202 3.23 13.88 -20.05
C THR A 202 1.79 13.38 -20.23
N ALA A 203 1.14 13.76 -21.34
CA ALA A 203 -0.21 13.29 -21.65
C ALA A 203 -0.16 11.91 -22.33
N VAL A 204 -0.63 10.85 -21.66
CA VAL A 204 -0.71 9.50 -22.24
C VAL A 204 -1.80 9.48 -23.33
N HIS A 205 -1.39 9.40 -24.60
CA HIS A 205 -2.31 9.27 -25.73
C HIS A 205 -2.51 7.79 -26.06
N LEU A 206 -3.69 7.25 -25.78
CA LEU A 206 -4.07 5.90 -26.21
C LEU A 206 -4.65 5.95 -27.63
N LYS A 207 -3.95 5.36 -28.60
CA LYS A 207 -4.51 5.15 -29.95
C LYS A 207 -5.26 3.81 -29.99
N CYS A 208 -6.58 3.87 -30.19
CA CYS A 208 -7.34 2.70 -30.63
C CYS A 208 -7.00 2.40 -32.10
N LEU A 209 -6.14 1.41 -32.35
CA LEU A 209 -5.93 0.87 -33.70
C LEU A 209 -7.14 0.01 -34.11
N VAL A 210 -8.16 0.64 -34.70
CA VAL A 210 -9.33 -0.07 -35.24
C VAL A 210 -8.87 -0.99 -36.39
N LYS A 211 -8.90 -2.31 -36.19
CA LYS A 211 -8.86 -3.26 -37.31
C LYS A 211 -10.22 -3.21 -38.02
N ARG A 212 -10.27 -2.45 -39.13
CA ARG A 212 -11.48 -2.29 -39.95
C ARG A 212 -12.01 -3.64 -40.42
N SER A 213 -13.26 -3.97 -40.07
CA SER A 213 -14.14 -4.77 -40.94
C SER A 213 -14.94 -3.80 -41.82
N PRO A 214 -15.35 -4.17 -43.05
CA PRO A 214 -15.82 -3.20 -44.06
C PRO A 214 -17.20 -2.57 -43.81
N SER A 215 -17.83 -2.79 -42.65
CA SER A 215 -19.28 -2.58 -42.48
C SER A 215 -19.73 -1.75 -41.28
N GLN A 216 -18.85 -1.02 -40.59
CA GLN A 216 -19.26 -0.21 -39.43
C GLN A 216 -18.76 1.24 -39.51
N VAL A 217 -19.67 2.12 -39.09
CA VAL A 217 -19.69 3.58 -39.23
C VAL A 217 -18.47 4.26 -38.62
N ASN A 218 -18.01 5.34 -39.26
CA ASN A 218 -16.92 6.19 -38.79
C ASN A 218 -17.20 6.73 -37.36
N ILE A 219 -16.47 6.21 -36.37
CA ILE A 219 -16.27 6.92 -35.10
C ILE A 219 -14.85 7.47 -35.15
N THR A 220 -14.76 8.75 -35.43
CA THR A 220 -13.51 9.53 -35.40
C THR A 220 -12.87 9.42 -34.01
N SER A 221 -11.54 9.25 -34.01
CA SER A 221 -10.63 9.29 -32.86
C SER A 221 -11.19 10.04 -31.64
N MET A 222 -11.62 9.31 -30.60
CA MET A 222 -11.76 9.88 -29.27
C MET A 222 -10.38 9.90 -28.61
N LEU A 223 -9.86 11.09 -28.34
CA LEU A 223 -8.83 11.27 -27.34
C LEU A 223 -9.46 10.92 -25.99
N LEU A 224 -9.13 9.76 -25.43
CA LEU A 224 -9.36 9.52 -24.01
C LEU A 224 -8.12 10.01 -23.26
N GLN A 225 -8.24 11.17 -22.61
CA GLN A 225 -7.33 11.54 -21.54
C GLN A 225 -7.67 10.63 -20.36
N LEU A 226 -6.84 9.61 -20.12
CA LEU A 226 -6.73 9.04 -18.79
C LEU A 226 -5.76 9.95 -18.04
N LEU A 227 -6.26 10.50 -16.92
CA LEU A 227 -5.66 11.48 -16.01
C LEU A 227 -4.13 11.61 -16.09
#